data_AF-A0A1Y4LIE5-F1
#
_entry.id   AF-A0A1Y4LIE5-F1
#
_cell.length_a   1.000
_cell.length_b   1.000
_cell.length_c   1.000
_cell.angle_alpha   90.00
_cell.angle_beta   90.00
_cell.angle_gamma   90.00
#
_symmetry.space_group_name_H-M   'P 1'
#
loop_
_entity.id
_entity.type
_entity.pdbx_description
1 polymer ?
#
loop_
_entity_poly.entity_id
_entity_poly.type
_entity_poly.pdbx_seq_one_letter_code
_entity_poly.pdbx_strand_id
1 'polypeptide(L)'
;MSAFLGPIHARMYGKVQAVNALADTIAAFSDAQGWTSALLTDLRASLPAPSGTLEQVIDLSQIHASLSGLVDQAERRLAFAVTHAIASDAAHIQDLCTLMENQGAQAAPQTTESCVAAWQTMDTYWLDGMPCDGGVQFLQTEPDEVIWSVHGQHPTPDYWTLRIHWMQGFCTKLHLRLEMLNDNTFRLTQEG
;
A
#
# COMPACT_ATOMS: atom_id res chain seq x y z
N MET A 1 17.91 -17.16 -12.82
CA MET A 1 18.53 -15.88 -12.45
C MET A 1 18.41 -14.94 -13.63
N SER A 2 17.54 -13.93 -13.54
CA SER A 2 17.52 -12.83 -14.51
C SER A 2 18.52 -11.78 -14.03
N ALA A 3 19.59 -11.55 -14.80
CA ALA A 3 20.58 -10.52 -14.55
C ALA A 3 20.15 -9.14 -15.09
N PHE A 4 18.86 -8.97 -15.40
CA PHE A 4 18.35 -7.77 -16.06
C PHE A 4 17.24 -7.11 -15.26
N LEU A 5 17.34 -5.79 -15.12
CA LEU A 5 16.31 -4.93 -14.55
C LEU A 5 15.12 -4.80 -15.52
N GLY A 6 14.12 -5.66 -15.37
CA GLY A 6 12.87 -5.56 -16.11
C GLY A 6 11.89 -4.53 -15.54
N PRO A 7 10.85 -4.16 -16.31
CA PRO A 7 9.80 -3.23 -15.87
C PRO A 7 9.10 -3.61 -14.56
N ILE A 8 9.03 -4.92 -14.25
CA ILE A 8 8.46 -5.41 -13.00
C ILE A 8 9.25 -4.96 -11.77
N HIS A 9 10.58 -4.89 -11.85
CA HIS A 9 11.40 -4.44 -10.73
C HIS A 9 11.19 -2.95 -10.45
N ALA A 10 11.09 -2.13 -11.49
CA ALA A 10 10.76 -0.71 -11.36
C ALA A 10 9.36 -0.51 -10.76
N ARG A 11 8.36 -1.29 -11.20
CA ARG A 11 7.01 -1.26 -10.63
C ARG A 11 7.01 -1.62 -9.13
N MET A 12 7.71 -2.69 -8.76
CA MET A 12 7.84 -3.10 -7.37
C MET A 12 8.54 -2.03 -6.53
N TYR A 13 9.59 -1.40 -7.05
CA TYR A 13 10.22 -0.28 -6.36
C TYR A 13 9.29 0.92 -6.19
N GLY A 14 8.45 1.21 -7.19
CA GLY A 14 7.39 2.22 -7.06
C GLY A 14 6.41 1.90 -5.92
N LYS A 15 5.97 0.63 -5.80
CA LYS A 15 5.16 0.16 -4.66
C LYS A 15 5.89 0.34 -3.32
N VAL A 16 7.20 0.03 -3.27
CA VAL A 16 8.03 0.23 -2.08
C VAL A 16 8.04 1.71 -1.68
N GLN A 17 8.21 2.61 -2.65
CA GLN A 17 8.19 4.05 -2.40
C GLN A 17 6.81 4.52 -1.90
N ALA A 18 5.72 4.01 -2.48
CA ALA A 18 4.36 4.35 -2.05
C ALA A 18 4.09 3.95 -0.60
N VAL A 19 4.40 2.71 -0.21
CA VAL A 19 4.21 2.23 1.17
C VAL A 19 5.10 3.00 2.16
N ASN A 20 6.35 3.29 1.78
CA ASN A 20 7.25 4.11 2.60
C ASN A 20 6.72 5.53 2.84
N ALA A 21 6.15 6.16 1.81
CA ALA A 21 5.55 7.49 1.90
C ALA A 21 4.27 7.48 2.75
N LEU A 22 3.47 6.41 2.67
CA LEU A 22 2.29 6.24 3.50
C LEU A 22 2.65 6.09 4.99
N ALA A 23 3.70 5.32 5.31
CA ALA A 23 4.22 5.20 6.67
C ALA A 23 4.67 6.56 7.23
N ASP A 24 5.41 7.35 6.44
CA ASP A 24 5.80 8.72 6.80
C ASP A 24 4.56 9.62 7.01
N THR A 25 3.52 9.47 6.18
CA THR A 25 2.27 10.24 6.29
C THR A 25 1.55 9.95 7.61
N ILE A 26 1.40 8.68 7.97
CA ILE A 26 0.77 8.26 9.23
C ILE A 26 1.55 8.77 10.44
N ALA A 27 2.88 8.65 10.40
CA ALA A 27 3.74 9.15 11.47
C ALA A 27 3.64 10.67 11.64
N ALA A 28 3.71 11.41 10.54
CA ALA A 28 3.58 12.87 10.53
C ALA A 28 2.21 13.34 11.03
N PHE A 29 1.13 12.64 10.62
CA PHE A 29 -0.22 12.92 11.07
C PHE A 29 -0.36 12.70 12.58
N SER A 30 0.18 11.60 13.10
CA SER A 30 0.14 11.27 14.53
C SER A 30 0.85 12.33 15.38
N ASP A 31 2.02 12.81 14.92
CA ASP A 31 2.73 13.91 15.58
C ASP A 31 1.92 15.22 15.52
N ALA A 32 1.27 15.52 14.38
CA ALA A 32 0.46 16.72 14.22
C ALA A 32 -0.82 16.72 15.09
N GLN A 33 -1.39 15.55 15.36
CA GLN A 33 -2.52 15.39 16.28
C GLN A 33 -2.10 15.38 17.76
N GLY A 34 -0.79 15.35 18.05
CA GLY A 34 -0.26 15.29 19.40
C GLY A 34 -0.41 13.92 20.08
N TRP A 35 -0.68 12.86 19.32
CA TRP A 35 -0.72 11.48 19.83
C TRP A 35 0.69 10.96 20.15
N THR A 36 1.65 11.42 19.34
CA THR A 36 3.07 11.16 19.47
C THR A 36 3.83 12.48 19.42
N SER A 37 5.07 12.50 19.91
CA SER A 37 5.89 13.72 19.97
C SER A 37 6.94 13.83 18.87
N ALA A 38 7.37 12.71 18.29
CA ALA A 38 8.47 12.64 17.33
C ALA A 38 8.47 11.35 16.47
N LEU A 39 7.31 10.72 16.28
CA LEU A 39 7.19 9.43 15.61
C LEU A 39 7.80 9.44 14.21
N LEU A 40 7.64 10.51 13.44
CA LEU A 40 8.24 10.60 12.11
C LEU A 40 9.77 10.57 12.17
N THR A 41 10.36 11.28 13.12
CA THR A 41 11.81 11.29 13.35
C THR A 41 12.29 9.91 13.75
N ASP A 42 11.60 9.26 14.70
CA ASP A 42 11.96 7.93 15.21
C ASP A 42 11.85 6.85 14.13
N LEU A 43 10.80 6.90 13.31
CA LEU A 43 10.60 6.01 12.17
C LEU A 43 11.76 6.12 11.17
N ARG A 44 12.13 7.34 10.79
CA ARG A 44 13.22 7.59 9.82
C ARG A 44 14.59 7.21 10.35
N ALA A 45 14.82 7.36 11.66
CA ALA A 45 16.05 6.93 12.31
C ALA A 45 16.15 5.41 12.44
N SER A 46 15.06 4.74 12.82
CA SER A 46 15.05 3.31 13.13
C SER A 46 14.96 2.43 11.89
N LEU A 47 14.21 2.88 10.88
CA LEU A 47 13.94 2.14 9.65
C LEU A 47 14.07 3.10 8.47
N PRO A 48 15.28 3.53 8.05
CA PRO A 48 15.43 4.49 6.97
C PRO A 48 14.86 3.96 5.65
N ALA A 49 14.05 4.76 4.96
CA ALA A 49 13.60 4.43 3.61
C ALA A 49 14.77 4.54 2.59
N PRO A 50 14.78 3.71 1.54
CA PRO A 50 15.77 3.82 0.47
C PRO A 50 15.68 5.19 -0.22
N SER A 51 16.84 5.75 -0.57
CA SER A 51 16.96 7.03 -1.28
C SER A 51 17.78 6.85 -2.55
N GLY A 52 17.19 7.18 -3.71
CA GLY A 52 17.83 7.05 -5.02
C GLY A 52 17.01 6.26 -6.02
N THR A 53 17.59 6.03 -7.21
CA THR A 53 17.02 5.15 -8.23
C THR A 53 17.13 3.69 -7.80
N LEU A 54 16.35 2.81 -8.44
CA LEU A 54 16.36 1.38 -8.13
C LEU A 54 17.77 0.80 -8.21
N GLU A 55 18.51 1.11 -9.27
CA GLU A 55 19.89 0.68 -9.52
C GLU A 55 20.86 1.09 -8.41
N GLN A 56 20.59 2.18 -7.70
CA GLN A 56 21.44 2.71 -6.64
C GLN A 56 21.20 2.01 -5.30
N VAL A 57 20.03 1.39 -5.11
CA VAL A 57 19.58 0.88 -3.81
C VAL A 57 19.44 -0.63 -3.75
N ILE A 58 19.68 -1.35 -4.85
CA ILE A 58 19.70 -2.83 -4.87
C ILE A 58 21.05 -3.37 -5.34
N ASP A 59 21.36 -4.60 -4.91
CA ASP A 59 22.43 -5.38 -5.52
C ASP A 59 21.96 -5.98 -6.86
N LEU A 60 22.53 -5.48 -7.96
CA LEU A 60 22.22 -5.95 -9.32
C LEU A 60 22.62 -7.42 -9.57
N SER A 61 23.52 -7.98 -8.76
CA SER A 61 23.86 -9.40 -8.83
C SER A 61 22.79 -10.28 -8.19
N GLN A 62 21.95 -9.71 -7.30
CA GLN A 62 20.94 -10.39 -6.49
C GLN A 62 19.62 -9.58 -6.44
N ILE A 63 19.11 -9.21 -7.62
CA ILE A 63 17.98 -8.27 -7.78
C ILE A 63 16.77 -8.67 -6.93
N HIS A 64 16.31 -9.93 -7.04
CA HIS A 64 15.10 -10.37 -6.35
C HIS A 64 15.26 -10.37 -4.84
N ALA A 65 16.40 -10.86 -4.33
CA ALA A 65 16.67 -10.90 -2.89
C ALA A 65 16.78 -9.48 -2.31
N SER A 66 17.49 -8.58 -3.01
CA SER A 66 17.63 -7.18 -2.59
C SER A 66 16.28 -6.45 -2.60
N LEU A 67 15.50 -6.62 -3.66
CA LEU A 67 14.18 -6.01 -3.79
C LEU A 67 13.19 -6.57 -2.76
N SER A 68 13.22 -7.86 -2.48
CA SER A 68 12.46 -8.47 -1.38
C SER A 68 12.81 -7.85 -0.03
N GLY A 69 14.10 -7.56 0.22
CA GLY A 69 14.51 -6.85 1.42
C GLY A 69 13.93 -5.43 1.53
N LEU A 70 13.80 -4.72 0.40
CA LEU A 70 13.14 -3.41 0.36
C LEU A 70 11.63 -3.50 0.60
N VAL A 71 10.97 -4.54 0.07
CA VAL A 71 9.56 -4.86 0.33
C VAL A 71 9.35 -5.06 1.84
N ASP A 72 10.12 -5.96 2.45
CA ASP A 72 10.04 -6.27 3.88
C ASP A 72 10.27 -5.03 4.76
N GLN A 73 11.25 -4.19 4.39
CA GLN A 73 11.54 -2.97 5.12
C GLN A 73 10.37 -1.97 5.03
N ALA A 74 9.75 -1.81 3.86
CA ALA A 74 8.61 -0.91 3.69
C ALA A 74 7.41 -1.36 4.52
N GLU A 75 7.09 -2.65 4.53
CA GLU A 75 5.97 -3.17 5.34
C GLU A 75 6.24 -3.08 6.84
N ARG A 76 7.50 -3.24 7.27
CA ARG A 76 7.92 -2.98 8.66
C ARG A 76 7.79 -1.50 9.03
N ARG A 77 8.06 -0.58 8.10
CA ARG A 77 7.88 0.86 8.32
C ARG A 77 6.41 1.22 8.51
N LEU A 78 5.53 0.67 7.67
CA LEU A 78 4.09 0.82 7.84
C LEU A 78 3.63 0.26 9.20
N ALA A 79 4.08 -0.95 9.55
CA ALA A 79 3.75 -1.56 10.84
C ALA A 79 4.22 -0.72 12.01
N PHE A 80 5.44 -0.18 11.96
CA PHE A 80 6.00 0.69 12.99
C PHE A 80 5.15 1.95 13.16
N ALA A 81 4.81 2.64 12.07
CA ALA A 81 4.02 3.87 12.11
C ALA A 81 2.65 3.65 12.74
N VAL A 82 1.89 2.65 12.26
CA VAL A 82 0.54 2.39 12.78
C VAL A 82 0.59 1.91 14.24
N THR A 83 1.50 0.99 14.57
CA THR A 83 1.61 0.45 15.94
C THR A 83 1.84 1.56 16.96
N HIS A 84 2.71 2.52 16.65
CA HIS A 84 2.98 3.64 17.57
C HIS A 84 1.86 4.68 17.56
N ALA A 85 1.22 4.92 16.41
CA ALA A 85 0.09 5.83 16.31
C ALA A 85 -1.07 5.42 17.23
N ILE A 86 -1.36 4.12 17.35
CA ILE A 86 -2.46 3.59 18.16
C ILE A 86 -2.03 3.12 19.56
N ALA A 87 -0.75 3.26 19.93
CA ALA A 87 -0.21 2.68 21.16
C ALA A 87 -0.81 3.28 22.44
N SER A 88 -1.12 4.58 22.44
CA SER A 88 -1.70 5.29 23.58
C SER A 88 -3.22 5.18 23.63
N ASP A 89 -3.88 5.08 22.47
CA ASP A 89 -5.31 4.88 22.33
C ASP A 89 -5.62 4.14 21.02
N ALA A 90 -6.26 2.97 21.13
CA ALA A 90 -6.69 2.20 19.97
C ALA A 90 -7.73 2.94 19.12
N ALA A 91 -8.46 3.91 19.69
CA ALA A 91 -9.45 4.71 18.99
C ALA A 91 -8.84 5.68 17.95
N HIS A 92 -7.51 5.88 17.96
CA HIS A 92 -6.84 6.61 16.88
C HIS A 92 -7.00 5.93 15.52
N ILE A 93 -7.34 4.62 15.48
CA ILE A 93 -7.57 3.91 14.23
C ILE A 93 -8.70 4.52 13.40
N GLN A 94 -9.74 5.09 14.03
CA GLN A 94 -10.85 5.73 13.30
C GLN A 94 -10.36 6.96 12.53
N ASP A 95 -9.55 7.81 13.14
CA ASP A 95 -8.98 8.98 12.49
C ASP A 95 -7.95 8.60 11.41
N LEU A 96 -7.20 7.51 11.64
CA LEU A 96 -6.35 6.93 10.59
C LEU A 96 -7.18 6.41 9.41
N CYS A 97 -8.35 5.82 9.62
CA CYS A 97 -9.23 5.42 8.51
C CYS A 97 -9.65 6.62 7.65
N THR A 98 -10.01 7.75 8.26
CA THR A 98 -10.29 8.99 7.53
C THR A 98 -9.06 9.52 6.78
N LEU A 99 -7.87 9.45 7.39
CA LEU A 99 -6.61 9.77 6.70
C LEU A 99 -6.43 8.86 5.47
N MET A 100 -6.64 7.55 5.62
CA MET A 100 -6.48 6.57 4.55
C MET A 100 -7.44 6.83 3.39
N GLU A 101 -8.71 7.11 3.65
CA GLU A 101 -9.69 7.52 2.63
C GLU A 101 -9.20 8.75 1.85
N ASN A 102 -8.72 9.78 2.56
CA ASN A 102 -8.19 10.98 1.92
C ASN A 102 -6.95 10.68 1.06
N GLN A 103 -6.05 9.82 1.53
CA GLN A 103 -4.87 9.40 0.77
C GLN A 103 -5.27 8.60 -0.48
N GLY A 104 -6.27 7.73 -0.38
CA GLY A 104 -6.82 6.99 -1.52
C GLY A 104 -7.44 7.92 -2.56
N ALA A 105 -8.24 8.88 -2.11
CA ALA A 105 -8.87 9.87 -2.98
C ALA A 105 -7.85 10.76 -3.70
N GLN A 106 -6.71 11.08 -3.06
CA GLN A 106 -5.61 11.83 -3.68
C GLN A 106 -4.80 11.00 -4.68
N ALA A 107 -4.68 9.69 -4.43
CA ALA A 107 -4.00 8.75 -5.32
C ALA A 107 -4.83 8.43 -6.58
N ALA A 108 -6.15 8.59 -6.52
CA ALA A 108 -7.03 8.34 -7.66
C ALA A 108 -6.79 9.34 -8.80
N PRO A 109 -6.70 8.87 -10.06
CA PRO A 109 -6.69 9.76 -11.21
C PRO A 109 -8.02 10.52 -11.34
N GLN A 110 -8.07 11.52 -12.23
CA GLN A 110 -9.33 12.25 -12.47
C GLN A 110 -10.40 11.38 -13.13
N THR A 111 -9.98 10.40 -13.93
CA THR A 111 -10.85 9.48 -14.67
C THR A 111 -10.14 8.14 -14.82
N THR A 112 -10.91 7.08 -15.01
CA THR A 112 -10.41 5.76 -15.40
C THR A 112 -11.21 5.23 -16.58
N GLU A 113 -10.57 4.45 -17.45
CA GLU A 113 -11.19 3.85 -18.63
C GLU A 113 -11.91 2.53 -18.35
N SER A 114 -11.55 1.85 -17.25
CA SER A 114 -12.10 0.54 -16.86
C SER A 114 -11.85 0.25 -15.38
N CYS A 115 -12.56 -0.73 -14.83
CA CYS A 115 -12.25 -1.32 -13.52
C CYS A 115 -10.85 -1.95 -13.51
N VAL A 116 -10.41 -2.54 -14.64
CA VAL A 116 -9.05 -3.09 -14.78
C VAL A 116 -7.99 -2.01 -14.63
N ALA A 117 -8.13 -0.87 -15.32
CA ALA A 117 -7.19 0.24 -15.23
C ALA A 117 -7.17 0.88 -13.83
N ALA A 118 -8.34 0.99 -13.20
CA ALA A 118 -8.46 1.46 -11.82
C ALA A 118 -7.74 0.52 -10.84
N TRP A 119 -7.97 -0.79 -10.96
CA TRP A 119 -7.29 -1.79 -10.14
C TRP A 119 -5.78 -1.75 -10.34
N GLN A 120 -5.31 -1.68 -11.58
CA GLN A 120 -3.87 -1.59 -11.89
C GLN A 120 -3.22 -0.36 -11.28
N THR A 121 -3.95 0.75 -11.20
CA THR A 121 -3.48 1.96 -10.53
C THR A 121 -3.42 1.76 -9.01
N MET A 122 -4.47 1.20 -8.39
CA MET A 122 -4.46 0.87 -6.96
C MET A 122 -3.32 -0.08 -6.59
N ASP A 123 -3.04 -1.08 -7.43
CA ASP A 123 -1.95 -2.04 -7.23
C ASP A 123 -0.58 -1.36 -7.09
N THR A 124 -0.37 -0.19 -7.69
CA THR A 124 0.91 0.54 -7.57
C THR A 124 1.20 1.07 -6.16
N TYR A 125 0.21 1.07 -5.25
CA TYR A 125 0.35 1.59 -3.89
C TYR A 125 0.53 0.51 -2.82
N TRP A 126 0.39 -0.77 -3.17
CA TRP A 126 0.43 -1.90 -2.24
C TRP A 126 1.45 -2.95 -2.70
N LEU A 127 2.20 -3.54 -1.78
CA LEU A 127 3.26 -4.48 -2.13
C LEU A 127 2.71 -5.90 -2.33
N ASP A 128 1.84 -6.40 -1.44
CA ASP A 128 1.22 -7.75 -1.53
C ASP A 128 2.25 -8.88 -1.70
N GLY A 129 3.47 -8.67 -1.19
CA GLY A 129 4.62 -9.56 -1.38
C GLY A 129 5.30 -9.40 -2.73
N MET A 130 6.24 -10.30 -3.05
CA MET A 130 6.80 -10.35 -4.39
C MET A 130 5.78 -10.99 -5.35
N PRO A 131 5.77 -10.62 -6.65
CA PRO A 131 4.84 -11.23 -7.61
C PRO A 131 4.94 -12.76 -7.71
N CYS A 132 6.12 -13.33 -7.40
CA CYS A 132 6.33 -14.77 -7.36
C CYS A 132 5.67 -15.47 -6.17
N ASP A 133 5.25 -14.73 -5.14
CA ASP A 133 4.65 -15.26 -3.93
C ASP A 133 3.16 -15.57 -4.13
N GLY A 134 2.57 -15.07 -5.21
CA GLY A 134 1.16 -15.30 -5.53
C GLY A 134 0.21 -14.61 -4.55
N GLY A 135 0.65 -13.52 -3.92
CA GLY A 135 -0.14 -12.77 -2.93
C GLY A 135 -1.42 -12.16 -3.49
N VAL A 136 -1.52 -11.95 -4.80
CA VAL A 136 -2.75 -11.51 -5.47
C VAL A 136 -3.24 -12.59 -6.43
N GLN A 137 -4.52 -12.92 -6.34
CA GLN A 137 -5.19 -13.86 -7.23
C GLN A 137 -6.44 -13.22 -7.82
N PHE A 138 -6.56 -13.23 -9.15
CA PHE A 138 -7.78 -12.78 -9.84
C PHE A 138 -8.78 -13.93 -9.96
N LEU A 139 -10.03 -13.63 -9.65
CA LEU A 139 -11.19 -14.50 -9.89
C LEU A 139 -11.94 -14.06 -11.15
N GLN A 140 -11.94 -12.75 -11.45
CA GLN A 140 -12.54 -12.18 -12.65
C GLN A 140 -11.83 -10.90 -13.07
N THR A 141 -11.71 -10.67 -14.38
CA THR A 141 -11.08 -9.49 -14.96
C THR A 141 -11.80 -9.09 -16.24
N GLU A 142 -12.82 -8.27 -16.09
CA GLU A 142 -13.62 -7.68 -17.16
C GLU A 142 -13.51 -6.14 -17.12
N PRO A 143 -13.76 -5.42 -18.22
CA PRO A 143 -13.62 -3.96 -18.25
C PRO A 143 -14.47 -3.21 -17.22
N ASP A 144 -15.64 -3.74 -16.88
CA ASP A 144 -16.60 -3.17 -15.93
C ASP A 144 -16.57 -3.84 -14.55
N GLU A 145 -15.80 -4.93 -14.39
CA GLU A 145 -15.75 -5.73 -13.17
C GLU A 145 -14.39 -6.40 -12.94
N VAL A 146 -13.82 -6.21 -11.76
CA VAL A 146 -12.64 -6.96 -11.30
C VAL A 146 -12.94 -7.59 -9.95
N ILE A 147 -12.67 -8.90 -9.84
CA ILE A 147 -12.74 -9.63 -8.58
C ILE A 147 -11.38 -10.23 -8.30
N TRP A 148 -10.81 -9.92 -7.14
CA TRP A 148 -9.49 -10.40 -6.74
C TRP A 148 -9.46 -10.73 -5.25
N SER A 149 -8.58 -11.65 -4.87
CA SER A 149 -8.26 -11.96 -3.49
C SER A 149 -6.80 -11.66 -3.20
N VAL A 150 -6.52 -11.18 -2.00
CA VAL A 150 -5.15 -10.96 -1.52
C VAL A 150 -4.85 -11.94 -0.39
N HIS A 151 -3.74 -12.66 -0.49
CA HIS A 151 -3.33 -13.70 0.46
C HIS A 151 -2.03 -13.29 1.14
N GLY A 152 -1.92 -13.57 2.43
CA GLY A 152 -0.73 -13.27 3.22
C GLY A 152 -1.08 -12.69 4.58
N GLN A 153 -0.15 -12.81 5.53
CA GLN A 153 -0.23 -12.12 6.80
C GLN A 153 0.51 -10.79 6.69
N HIS A 154 -0.03 -9.75 7.32
CA HIS A 154 0.59 -8.44 7.36
C HIS A 154 1.03 -8.08 8.78
N PRO A 155 2.24 -7.54 9.00
CA PRO A 155 2.73 -7.22 10.34
C PRO A 155 2.05 -5.99 10.97
N THR A 156 1.35 -5.18 10.18
CA THR A 156 0.68 -3.96 10.64
C THR A 156 -0.64 -4.29 11.33
N PRO A 157 -0.91 -3.77 12.54
CA PRO A 157 -2.22 -3.91 13.17
C PRO A 157 -3.30 -3.22 12.33
N ASP A 158 -4.51 -3.80 12.31
CA ASP A 158 -5.66 -3.26 11.56
C ASP A 158 -5.39 -2.97 10.07
N TYR A 159 -4.41 -3.68 9.48
CA TYR A 159 -3.97 -3.45 8.10
C TYR A 159 -5.12 -3.48 7.09
N TRP A 160 -5.99 -4.49 7.17
CA TRP A 160 -7.12 -4.63 6.24
C TRP A 160 -8.14 -3.51 6.40
N THR A 161 -8.41 -3.08 7.63
CA THR A 161 -9.26 -1.92 7.91
C THR A 161 -8.71 -0.69 7.21
N LEU A 162 -7.44 -0.34 7.46
CA LEU A 162 -6.78 0.82 6.86
C LEU A 162 -6.76 0.74 5.33
N ARG A 163 -6.41 -0.42 4.78
CA ARG A 163 -6.35 -0.64 3.34
C ARG A 163 -7.72 -0.53 2.67
N ILE A 164 -8.78 -1.06 3.28
CA ILE A 164 -10.15 -0.94 2.76
C ILE A 164 -10.57 0.52 2.70
N HIS A 165 -10.33 1.28 3.78
CA HIS A 165 -10.64 2.71 3.80
C HIS A 165 -9.86 3.48 2.73
N TRP A 166 -8.58 3.15 2.50
CA TRP A 166 -7.82 3.71 1.38
C TRP A 166 -8.45 3.38 0.03
N MET A 167 -8.78 2.10 -0.22
CA MET A 167 -9.40 1.69 -1.49
C MET A 167 -10.78 2.32 -1.68
N GLN A 168 -11.56 2.51 -0.60
CA GLN A 168 -12.85 3.19 -0.64
C GLN A 168 -12.70 4.65 -1.06
N GLY A 169 -11.73 5.38 -0.47
CA GLY A 169 -11.43 6.75 -0.89
C GLY A 169 -11.04 6.85 -2.36
N PHE A 170 -10.19 5.92 -2.82
CA PHE A 170 -9.78 5.82 -4.23
C PHE A 170 -11.00 5.58 -5.16
N CYS A 171 -11.84 4.60 -4.82
CA CYS A 171 -12.99 4.23 -5.65
C CYS A 171 -14.08 5.30 -5.67
N THR A 172 -14.34 5.94 -4.52
CA THR A 172 -15.32 7.04 -4.40
C THR A 172 -14.96 8.19 -5.33
N LYS A 173 -13.66 8.52 -5.43
CA LYS A 173 -13.19 9.57 -6.34
C LYS A 173 -13.44 9.26 -7.82
N LEU A 174 -13.48 7.98 -8.18
CA LEU A 174 -13.69 7.49 -9.54
C LEU A 174 -15.13 7.07 -9.85
N HIS A 175 -16.07 7.23 -8.91
CA HIS A 175 -17.44 6.71 -9.05
C HIS A 175 -17.46 5.21 -9.34
N LEU A 176 -16.61 4.47 -8.61
CA LEU A 176 -16.58 3.01 -8.64
C LEU A 176 -17.09 2.46 -7.32
N ARG A 177 -17.76 1.31 -7.40
CA ARG A 177 -18.22 0.56 -6.23
C ARG A 177 -17.17 -0.47 -5.85
N LEU A 178 -16.72 -0.41 -4.60
CA LEU A 178 -15.89 -1.43 -3.96
C LEU A 178 -16.72 -2.24 -2.98
N GLU A 179 -16.73 -3.56 -3.15
CA GLU A 179 -17.40 -4.50 -2.25
C GLU A 179 -16.37 -5.50 -1.68
N MET A 180 -16.43 -5.74 -0.38
CA MET A 180 -15.69 -6.83 0.26
C MET A 180 -16.59 -8.07 0.25
N LEU A 181 -16.21 -9.09 -0.50
CA LEU A 181 -16.99 -10.34 -0.63
C LEU A 181 -16.74 -11.28 0.55
N ASN A 182 -15.54 -11.23 1.13
CA ASN A 182 -15.12 -11.91 2.35
C ASN A 182 -13.82 -11.25 2.87
N ASP A 183 -13.22 -11.80 3.93
CA ASP A 183 -12.06 -11.24 4.65
C ASP A 183 -10.87 -10.82 3.77
N ASN A 184 -10.73 -11.40 2.58
CA ASN A 184 -9.59 -11.11 1.71
C ASN A 184 -9.93 -11.01 0.22
N THR A 185 -11.21 -11.05 -0.14
CA THR A 185 -11.69 -10.99 -1.52
C THR A 185 -12.50 -9.73 -1.75
N PHE A 186 -12.15 -9.01 -2.80
CA PHE A 186 -12.73 -7.72 -3.17
C PHE A 186 -13.31 -7.77 -4.57
N ARG A 187 -14.32 -6.94 -4.78
CA ARG A 187 -14.97 -6.73 -6.06
C ARG A 187 -15.05 -5.24 -6.35
N LEU A 188 -14.64 -4.87 -7.54
CA LEU A 188 -14.70 -3.51 -8.07
C LEU A 188 -15.62 -3.51 -9.28
N THR A 189 -16.65 -2.68 -9.27
CA THR A 189 -17.59 -2.52 -10.39
C THR A 189 -17.81 -1.05 -10.72
N GLN A 190 -18.17 -0.75 -11.96
CA GLN A 190 -18.65 0.59 -12.32
C GLN A 190 -19.95 0.91 -11.58
N GLU A 191 -20.15 2.18 -11.21
CA GLU A 191 -21.49 2.66 -10.84
C GLU A 191 -22.34 2.72 -12.12
N GLY A 192 -23.50 2.04 -12.09
CA GLY A 192 -24.46 2.04 -13.19
C GLY A 192 -25.32 3.29 -13.26
#